data_AF-A0A7Z9NTX3-F1
#
_entry.id   AF-A0A7Z9NTX3-F1
#
_cell.length_a   1.000
_cell.length_b   1.000
_cell.length_c   1.000
_cell.angle_alpha   90.00
_cell.angle_beta   90.00
_cell.angle_gamma   90.00
#
_symmetry.space_group_name_H-M   'P 1'
#
loop_
_entity.id
_entity.type
_entity.pdbx_description
1 polymer ?
#
loop_
_entity_poly.entity_id
_entity_poly.type
_entity_poly.pdbx_seq_one_letter_code
_entity_poly.pdbx_strand_id
1 'polypeptide(L)' 'MRLNEKQVQAIKTALTVSYGSDAEVWLFGSRTDDTLRGGDIDLLVRNAPEGEDGFKRKIKFQVEMEKRLG' A
#
# COMPACT_ATOMS: atom_id res chain seq x y z
N MET A 1 -3.63 -9.38 11.87
CA MET A 1 -3.13 -8.83 10.59
C MET A 1 -1.84 -9.54 10.20
N ARG A 2 -1.80 -10.13 9.00
CA ARG A 2 -0.66 -10.94 8.50
C ARG A 2 0.38 -10.11 7.75
N LEU A 3 0.81 -9.01 8.35
CA LEU A 3 1.92 -8.16 7.91
C LEU A 3 2.96 -8.05 9.04
N ASN A 4 4.24 -8.22 8.71
CA ASN A 4 5.32 -7.94 9.66
C ASN A 4 5.66 -6.44 9.71
N GLU A 5 6.42 -6.02 10.73
CA GLU A 5 6.79 -4.62 10.92
C GLU A 5 7.53 -4.02 9.72
N LYS A 6 8.42 -4.79 9.08
CA LYS A 6 9.15 -4.33 7.89
C LYS A 6 8.20 -4.04 6.74
N GLN A 7 7.20 -4.90 6.53
CA GLN A 7 6.18 -4.71 5.51
C GLN A 7 5.33 -3.47 5.80
N VAL A 8 4.90 -3.29 7.05
CA VAL A 8 4.15 -2.09 7.45
C VAL A 8 4.96 -0.82 7.20
N GLN A 9 6.24 -0.80 7.56
CA GLN A 9 7.10 0.37 7.33
C GLN A 9 7.36 0.63 5.84
N ALA A 10 7.55 -0.43 5.06
CA ALA A 10 7.70 -0.32 3.62
C ALA A 10 6.45 0.29 2.96
N ILE A 11 5.25 -0.19 3.35
CA ILE A 11 3.96 0.34 2.86
C ILE A 11 3.82 1.81 3.20
N LYS A 12 4.03 2.19 4.48
CA LYS A 12 3.95 3.58 4.93
C LYS A 12 4.93 4.48 4.18
N THR A 13 6.17 4.02 3.98
CA THR A 13 7.18 4.78 3.23
C THR A 13 6.78 4.96 1.77
N ALA A 14 6.34 3.89 1.10
CA ALA A 14 5.89 3.96 -0.29
C ALA A 14 4.69 4.91 -0.45
N LEU A 15 3.76 4.89 0.53
CA LEU A 15 2.61 5.78 0.57
C LEU A 15 3.05 7.24 0.66
N THR A 16 3.90 7.58 1.63
CA THR A 16 4.39 8.95 1.81
C THR A 16 5.13 9.47 0.57
N VAL A 17 5.97 8.65 -0.05
CA VAL A 17 6.71 9.02 -1.27
C VAL A 17 5.76 9.27 -2.46
N SER A 18 4.64 8.57 -2.53
CA SER A 18 3.74 8.60 -3.70
C SER A 18 2.59 9.60 -3.54
N TYR A 19 2.04 9.72 -2.35
CA TYR A 19 0.83 10.49 -2.05
C TYR A 19 1.05 11.62 -1.03
N GLY A 20 2.20 11.68 -0.34
CA GLY A 20 2.50 12.68 0.68
C GLY A 20 2.22 12.19 2.10
N SER A 21 2.59 13.02 3.10
CA SER A 21 2.52 12.66 4.53
C SER A 21 1.10 12.46 5.07
N ASP A 22 0.12 13.12 4.46
CA ASP A 22 -1.26 13.16 4.95
C ASP A 22 -2.12 12.05 4.32
N ALA A 23 -1.50 11.19 3.51
CA ALA A 23 -2.18 10.09 2.86
C ALA A 23 -2.48 8.96 3.86
N GLU A 24 -3.64 8.35 3.71
CA GLU A 24 -4.06 7.20 4.50
C GLU A 24 -4.11 5.94 3.64
N VAL A 25 -3.69 4.82 4.22
CA VAL A 25 -3.77 3.50 3.58
C VAL A 25 -4.44 2.50 4.51
N TRP A 26 -5.37 1.73 3.97
CA TRP A 26 -6.05 0.66 4.68
C TRP A 26 -5.67 -0.68 4.07
N LEU A 27 -5.39 -1.66 4.94
CA LEU A 27 -5.27 -3.04 4.55
C LEU A 27 -6.67 -3.65 4.46
N PHE A 28 -6.95 -4.35 3.37
CA PHE A 28 -8.15 -5.15 3.22
C PHE A 28 -7.81 -6.54 2.67
N GLY A 29 -8.84 -7.31 2.33
CA GLY A 29 -8.66 -8.62 1.70
C GLY A 29 -8.10 -9.67 2.66
N SER A 30 -7.46 -10.69 2.10
CA SER A 30 -7.13 -11.92 2.86
C SER A 30 -6.19 -11.68 4.04
N ARG A 31 -5.34 -10.65 4.00
CA ARG A 31 -4.30 -10.38 5.01
C ARG A 31 -4.83 -9.75 6.29
N THR A 32 -6.10 -9.38 6.36
CA THR A 32 -6.73 -8.91 7.60
C THR A 32 -7.11 -10.06 8.53
N ASP A 33 -7.34 -11.25 7.99
CA ASP A 33 -7.68 -12.46 8.76
C ASP A 33 -6.42 -13.31 9.01
N ASP A 34 -6.08 -13.54 10.28
CA ASP A 34 -4.91 -14.30 10.69
C ASP A 34 -5.08 -15.83 10.53
N THR A 35 -6.31 -16.31 10.36
CA THR A 35 -6.62 -17.74 10.18
C THR A 35 -6.35 -18.24 8.75
N LEU A 36 -6.27 -17.33 7.78
CA LEU A 36 -6.02 -17.66 6.38
C LEU A 36 -4.52 -17.89 6.08
N ARG A 37 -4.23 -18.63 5.01
CA ARG A 37 -2.87 -18.92 4.54
C ARG A 37 -2.65 -18.33 3.15
N GLY A 38 -1.43 -17.85 2.88
CA GLY A 38 -1.09 -17.22 1.60
C GLY A 38 -1.85 -15.91 1.35
N GLY A 39 -1.86 -15.46 0.09
CA GLY A 39 -2.58 -14.29 -0.38
C GLY A 39 -1.71 -13.03 -0.54
N ASP A 40 -2.18 -12.13 -1.38
CA ASP A 40 -1.52 -10.86 -1.71
C ASP A 40 -1.82 -9.78 -0.67
N ILE A 41 -1.10 -8.66 -0.75
CA ILE A 41 -1.33 -7.50 0.12
C ILE A 41 -2.27 -6.53 -0.61
N ASP A 42 -3.55 -6.57 -0.24
CA ASP A 42 -4.58 -5.69 -0.80
C ASP A 42 -4.65 -4.36 -0.03
N LEU A 43 -4.33 -3.26 -0.70
CA LEU A 43 -4.26 -1.92 -0.09
C LEU A 43 -5.20 -0.93 -0.75
N LEU A 44 -5.93 -0.17 0.05
CA LEU A 44 -6.77 0.94 -0.37
C LEU A 44 -6.12 2.25 0.08
N VAL A 45 -5.78 3.12 -0.88
CA VAL A 45 -5.35 4.50 -0.58
C VAL A 45 -6.57 5.40 -0.56
N ARG A 46 -6.76 6.13 0.54
CA ARG A 46 -7.88 7.07 0.70
C ARG A 46 -7.53 8.43 0.10
N ASN A 47 -8.55 9.12 -0.41
CA ASN A 47 -8.45 10.48 -0.96
C ASN A 47 -7.37 10.63 -2.05
N ALA A 48 -7.12 9.57 -2.82
CA ALA A 48 -6.23 9.65 -3.96
C ALA A 48 -6.81 10.62 -5.02
N PRO A 49 -5.98 11.45 -5.67
CA PRO A 49 -6.44 12.29 -6.77
C PRO A 49 -7.11 11.45 -7.87
N GLU A 50 -8.08 12.02 -8.57
CA GLU A 50 -8.71 11.38 -9.72
C GLU A 50 -7.96 11.68 -11.03
N GLY A 51 -8.33 10.97 -12.10
CA GLY A 51 -7.78 11.20 -13.44
C GLY A 51 -6.29 10.85 -13.57
N GLU A 52 -5.56 11.63 -14.38
CA GLU A 52 -4.18 11.34 -14.77
C GLU A 52 -3.20 11.40 -13.59
N ASP A 53 -3.37 12.36 -12.66
CA ASP A 53 -2.49 12.45 -11.48
C ASP A 53 -2.69 11.25 -10.54
N GLY A 54 -3.94 10.85 -10.33
CA GLY A 54 -4.27 9.62 -9.59
C GLY A 54 -3.59 8.39 -10.17
N PHE A 55 -3.68 8.23 -11.48
CA PHE A 55 -3.05 7.10 -12.18
C PHE A 55 -1.52 7.13 -12.05
N LYS A 56 -0.88 8.30 -12.22
CA LYS A 56 0.57 8.47 -12.05
C LYS A 56 1.02 8.11 -10.63
N ARG A 57 0.29 8.57 -9.61
CA ARG A 57 0.59 8.25 -8.21
C ARG A 57 0.37 6.78 -7.88
N LYS A 58 -0.65 6.14 -8.47
CA LYS A 58 -0.86 4.70 -8.37
C LYS A 58 0.31 3.91 -8.92
N ILE A 59 0.79 4.26 -10.12
CA ILE A 59 1.97 3.62 -10.72
C ILE A 59 3.19 3.84 -9.83
N LYS A 60 3.42 5.08 -9.37
CA LYS A 60 4.54 5.41 -8.48
C LYS A 60 4.50 4.56 -7.20
N PHE A 61 3.30 4.40 -6.61
CA PHE A 61 3.12 3.59 -5.41
C PHE A 61 3.44 2.12 -5.66
N GLN A 62 2.98 1.53 -6.76
CA GLN A 62 3.32 0.16 -7.13
C GLN A 62 4.83 -0.03 -7.31
N VAL A 63 5.50 0.89 -8.00
CA VAL A 63 6.96 0.86 -8.18
C VAL A 63 7.70 0.95 -6.84
N GLU A 64 7.27 1.84 -5.94
CA GLU A 64 7.91 1.98 -4.63
C GLU A 64 7.66 0.79 -3.70
N MET A 65 6.51 0.11 -3.86
CA MET A 65 6.19 -1.15 -3.17
C MET A 65 7.11 -2.27 -3.64
N GLU A 66 7.24 -2.49 -4.95
CA GLU A 66 8.13 -3.51 -5.54
C GLU A 66 9.58 -3.32 -5.10
N LYS A 67 10.11 -2.09 -5.12
CA LYS A 67 11.48 -1.81 -4.65
C LYS A 67 11.76 -2.19 -3.20
N ARG A 68 10.73 -2.29 -2.35
CA ARG A 68 10.86 -2.50 -0.90
C ARG A 68 10.46 -3.90 -0.46
N LEU A 69 9.57 -4.55 -1.19
CA LEU A 69 8.96 -5.82 -0.83
C LEU A 69 9.25 -6.96 -1.82
N GLY A 70 9.68 -6.61 -3.04
CA GLY A 70 10.09 -7.55 -4.09
C GLY A 70 11.54 -8.01 -3.93
#